data_AF-A0A2S9XMC6-F1
#
_entry.id   AF-A0A2S9XMC6-F1
#
_cell.length_a   1.000
_cell.length_b   1.000
_cell.length_c   1.000
_cell.angle_alpha   90.00
_cell.angle_beta   90.00
_cell.angle_gamma   90.00
#
_symmetry.space_group_name_H-M   'P 1'
#
loop_
_entity.id
_entity.type
_entity.pdbx_description
1 polymer ?
#
loop_
_entity_poly.entity_id
_entity_poly.type
_entity_poly.pdbx_seq_one_letter_code
_entity_poly.pdbx_strand_id
1 'polypeptide(L)'
;MRFMVVVPIAVVVLCSGCPEPEAEPEAEPAADCSAQTPSDTSTLPERELVLGEVVDGTFTPWAEGEQVTAVYGFQGAPMITPWFQIPATTGDEDGACWHLTYEHLDAEGEVSEEHGAYSGGLVFTLVGEVMRTGPLFDITYADAGSTERLRVTVSTPEFVAIEELSITVN
;
A
#
# COMPACT_ATOMS: atom_id res chain seq x y z
N MET A 1 -49.11 -1.93 63.07
CA MET A 1 -49.20 -2.68 61.81
C MET A 1 -47.82 -3.21 61.47
N ARG A 2 -47.73 -4.53 61.23
CA ARG A 2 -46.49 -5.26 60.90
C ARG A 2 -45.97 -4.81 59.54
N PHE A 3 -44.72 -4.36 59.46
CA PHE A 3 -43.98 -4.32 58.19
C PHE A 3 -42.98 -5.46 58.18
N MET A 4 -43.15 -6.29 57.16
CA MET A 4 -42.51 -7.58 56.92
C MET A 4 -41.14 -7.32 56.29
N VAL A 5 -40.09 -7.83 56.93
CA VAL A 5 -38.73 -7.88 56.37
C VAL A 5 -38.73 -8.96 55.28
N VAL A 6 -38.40 -8.58 54.05
CA VAL A 6 -38.12 -9.52 52.96
C VAL A 6 -36.79 -9.12 52.33
N VAL A 7 -35.78 -9.95 52.56
CA VAL A 7 -34.47 -9.91 51.89
C VAL A 7 -34.60 -10.76 50.63
N PRO A 8 -34.28 -10.25 49.42
CA PRO A 8 -33.98 -11.12 48.30
C PRO A 8 -32.46 -11.33 48.19
N ILE A 9 -32.15 -12.61 48.22
CA ILE A 9 -30.88 -13.29 48.05
C ILE A 9 -30.23 -12.86 46.72
N ALA A 10 -28.96 -12.46 46.78
CA ALA A 10 -28.13 -12.25 45.59
C ALA A 10 -27.87 -13.61 44.92
N VAL A 11 -28.52 -13.85 43.78
CA VAL A 11 -28.24 -14.99 42.91
C VAL A 11 -27.05 -14.60 42.04
N VAL A 12 -25.85 -15.07 42.41
CA VAL A 12 -24.68 -15.05 41.54
C VAL A 12 -24.92 -16.11 40.47
N VAL A 13 -25.40 -15.68 39.30
CA VAL A 13 -25.46 -16.53 38.11
C VAL A 13 -24.04 -16.64 37.57
N LEU A 14 -23.37 -17.74 37.92
CA LEU A 14 -22.18 -18.21 37.22
C LEU A 14 -22.62 -18.63 35.82
N CYS A 15 -22.42 -17.77 34.82
CA CYS A 15 -22.54 -18.15 33.41
C CYS A 15 -21.40 -19.12 33.07
N SER A 16 -21.62 -20.42 33.31
CA SER A 16 -20.73 -21.53 32.93
C SER A 16 -20.78 -21.84 31.42
N GLY A 17 -20.83 -20.83 30.56
CA GLY A 17 -21.10 -21.01 29.14
C GLY A 17 -20.75 -19.84 28.25
N CYS A 18 -19.66 -19.10 28.55
CA CYS A 18 -19.02 -18.35 27.48
C CYS A 18 -18.33 -19.38 26.58
N PRO A 19 -18.71 -19.51 25.28
CA PRO A 19 -17.88 -20.26 24.35
C PRO A 19 -16.47 -19.65 24.42
N GLU A 20 -15.46 -20.51 24.57
CA GLU A 20 -14.06 -20.10 24.38
C GLU A 20 -14.01 -19.32 23.06
N PRO A 21 -13.38 -18.12 23.03
CA PRO A 21 -13.14 -17.44 21.77
C PRO A 21 -12.36 -18.44 20.91
N GLU A 22 -12.98 -18.89 19.82
CA GLU A 22 -12.29 -19.66 18.79
C GLU A 22 -11.05 -18.85 18.44
N ALA A 23 -9.87 -19.45 18.68
CA ALA A 23 -8.62 -18.81 18.37
C ALA A 23 -8.69 -18.38 16.91
N GLU A 24 -8.69 -17.06 16.68
CA GLU A 24 -8.59 -16.51 15.33
C GLU A 24 -7.38 -17.20 14.68
N PRO A 25 -7.52 -17.74 13.45
CA PRO A 25 -6.39 -18.37 12.79
C PRO A 25 -5.24 -17.36 12.79
N GLU A 26 -4.13 -17.74 13.41
CA GLU A 26 -2.93 -16.91 13.42
C GLU A 26 -2.63 -16.58 11.95
N ALA A 27 -2.74 -15.31 11.60
CA ALA A 27 -2.46 -14.87 10.24
C ALA A 27 -1.06 -15.36 9.90
N GLU A 28 -0.92 -16.09 8.79
CA GLU A 28 0.40 -16.51 8.35
C GLU A 28 1.30 -15.27 8.26
N PRO A 29 2.56 -15.37 8.73
CA PRO A 29 3.46 -14.23 8.66
C PRO A 29 3.51 -13.76 7.20
N ALA A 30 3.32 -12.45 7.00
CA ALA A 30 3.41 -11.85 5.67
C ALA A 30 4.70 -12.33 5.00
N ALA A 31 4.61 -12.71 3.72
CA ALA A 31 5.78 -13.16 2.97
C ALA A 31 6.92 -12.15 3.17
N ASP A 32 8.09 -12.63 3.61
CA ASP A 32 9.26 -11.78 3.79
C ASP A 32 9.71 -11.28 2.42
N CYS A 33 9.23 -10.08 2.10
CA CYS A 33 9.47 -9.43 0.83
C CYS A 33 10.77 -8.63 0.83
N SER A 34 11.81 -9.17 1.46
CA SER A 34 13.18 -8.66 1.35
C SER A 34 13.79 -9.01 -0.02
N ALA A 35 13.07 -8.71 -1.11
CA ALA A 35 13.52 -8.98 -2.47
C ALA A 35 14.90 -8.37 -2.70
N GLN A 36 15.78 -9.13 -3.35
CA GLN A 36 17.13 -8.67 -3.67
C GLN A 36 17.05 -7.48 -4.61
N THR A 37 17.52 -6.32 -4.16
CA THR A 37 17.74 -5.16 -5.02
C THR A 37 18.81 -5.52 -6.05
N PRO A 38 18.53 -5.49 -7.36
CA PRO A 38 19.55 -5.69 -8.38
C PRO A 38 20.60 -4.58 -8.27
N SER A 39 21.89 -4.95 -8.31
CA SER A 39 23.00 -4.02 -8.15
C SER A 39 23.29 -3.18 -9.41
N ASP A 40 22.73 -3.56 -10.56
CA ASP A 40 22.77 -2.79 -11.80
C ASP A 40 21.51 -3.09 -12.63
N THR A 41 20.68 -2.08 -12.86
CA THR A 41 19.45 -2.17 -13.66
C THR A 41 19.64 -1.68 -15.10
N SER A 42 20.78 -1.09 -15.44
CA SER A 42 21.01 -0.39 -16.72
C SER A 42 21.01 -1.29 -17.96
N THR A 43 21.15 -2.59 -17.76
CA THR A 43 21.18 -3.61 -18.82
C THR A 43 19.94 -4.48 -18.86
N LEU A 44 19.00 -4.26 -17.94
CA LEU A 44 17.78 -5.04 -17.84
C LEU A 44 16.76 -4.57 -18.89
N PRO A 45 15.91 -5.48 -19.40
CA PRO A 45 14.79 -5.08 -20.23
C PRO A 45 13.83 -4.19 -19.46
N GLU A 46 13.34 -3.14 -20.12
CA GLU A 46 12.34 -2.24 -19.58
C GLU A 46 10.92 -2.79 -19.79
N ARG A 47 10.09 -2.70 -18.74
CA ARG A 47 8.65 -2.95 -18.76
C ARG A 47 7.90 -1.65 -18.47
N GLU A 48 6.69 -1.58 -18.99
CA GLU A 48 5.77 -0.48 -18.67
C GLU A 48 5.31 -0.56 -17.21
N LEU A 49 5.38 0.56 -16.51
CA LEU A 49 4.82 0.74 -15.17
C LEU A 49 3.75 1.83 -15.25
N VAL A 50 2.60 1.58 -14.65
CA VAL A 50 1.50 2.55 -14.59
C VAL A 50 1.15 2.82 -13.14
N LEU A 51 1.15 4.10 -12.78
CA LEU A 51 0.66 4.58 -11.49
C LEU A 51 -0.82 4.93 -11.60
N GLY A 52 -1.53 4.77 -10.50
CA GLY A 52 -2.95 5.12 -10.46
C GLY A 52 -3.58 4.88 -9.11
N GLU A 53 -4.89 4.78 -9.12
CA GLU A 53 -5.71 4.41 -7.97
C GLU A 53 -6.69 3.30 -8.34
N VAL A 54 -7.25 2.65 -7.31
CA VAL A 54 -8.36 1.70 -7.49
C VAL A 54 -9.62 2.31 -6.90
N VAL A 55 -10.57 2.64 -7.76
CA VAL A 55 -11.89 3.19 -7.40
C VAL A 55 -12.94 2.15 -7.76
N ASP A 56 -13.75 1.74 -6.79
CA ASP A 56 -14.81 0.73 -6.97
C ASP A 56 -14.30 -0.57 -7.64
N GLY A 57 -13.08 -1.00 -7.29
CA GLY A 57 -12.43 -2.21 -7.82
C GLY A 57 -11.85 -2.06 -9.23
N THR A 58 -12.00 -0.89 -9.85
CA THR A 58 -11.43 -0.58 -11.18
C THR A 58 -10.15 0.23 -11.00
N PHE A 59 -9.07 -0.19 -11.68
CA PHE A 59 -7.84 0.59 -11.71
C PHE A 59 -7.98 1.74 -12.70
N THR A 60 -7.73 2.95 -12.22
CA THR A 60 -7.74 4.18 -13.00
C THR A 60 -6.32 4.74 -13.02
N PRO A 61 -5.65 4.79 -14.19
CA PRO A 61 -4.30 5.33 -14.28
C PRO A 61 -4.31 6.83 -14.04
N TRP A 62 -3.27 7.34 -13.38
CA TRP A 62 -3.02 8.77 -13.28
C TRP A 62 -2.35 9.30 -14.54
N ALA A 63 -2.64 10.56 -14.88
CA ALA A 63 -2.03 11.28 -15.98
C ALA A 63 -1.17 12.46 -15.49
N GLU A 64 -0.27 12.93 -16.35
CA GLU A 64 0.61 14.06 -16.04
C GLU A 64 -0.20 15.32 -15.72
N GLY A 65 0.08 15.92 -14.56
CA GLY A 65 -0.61 17.08 -14.01
C GLY A 65 -2.02 16.80 -13.51
N GLU A 66 -2.41 15.54 -13.35
CA GLU A 66 -3.75 15.18 -12.86
C GLU A 66 -3.95 15.59 -11.39
N GLN A 67 -5.18 15.97 -11.05
CA GLN A 67 -5.57 16.22 -9.67
C GLN A 67 -5.94 14.89 -8.99
N VAL A 68 -5.15 14.48 -8.01
CA VAL A 68 -5.38 13.28 -7.22
C VAL A 68 -5.97 13.64 -5.86
N THR A 69 -6.85 12.78 -5.35
CA THR A 69 -7.50 13.03 -4.06
C THR A 69 -6.60 12.60 -2.91
N ALA A 70 -6.36 13.48 -1.94
CA ALA A 70 -5.73 13.09 -0.69
C ALA A 70 -6.69 12.29 0.19
N VAL A 71 -6.15 11.26 0.84
CA VAL A 71 -6.78 10.59 1.98
C VAL A 71 -6.09 11.03 3.27
N TYR A 72 -6.84 11.10 4.37
CA TYR A 72 -6.26 11.44 5.66
C TYR A 72 -5.86 10.17 6.40
N GLY A 73 -4.56 10.01 6.63
CA GLY A 73 -4.01 8.91 7.42
C GLY A 73 -4.42 8.98 8.90
N PHE A 74 -4.08 7.96 9.68
CA PHE A 74 -4.43 7.85 11.10
C PHE A 74 -3.94 9.04 11.96
N GLN A 75 -2.84 9.68 11.54
CA GLN A 75 -2.26 10.86 12.20
C GLN A 75 -2.86 12.19 11.71
N GLY A 76 -3.85 12.17 10.81
CA GLY A 76 -4.54 13.35 10.30
C GLY A 76 -3.77 14.14 9.24
N ALA A 77 -2.64 13.61 8.74
CA ALA A 77 -1.91 14.20 7.63
C ALA A 77 -2.55 13.79 6.28
N PRO A 78 -2.61 14.70 5.30
CA PRO A 78 -2.98 14.36 3.94
C PRO A 78 -1.94 13.45 3.29
N MET A 79 -2.42 12.42 2.60
CA MET A 79 -1.58 11.44 1.91
C MET A 79 -2.23 11.02 0.59
N ILE A 80 -1.43 10.61 -0.38
CA ILE A 80 -1.93 9.88 -1.55
C ILE A 80 -1.67 8.38 -1.37
N THR A 81 -2.48 7.52 -2.02
CA THR A 81 -2.35 6.07 -1.88
C THR A 81 -2.19 5.41 -3.26
N PRO A 82 -0.99 5.48 -3.84
CA PRO A 82 -0.76 4.98 -5.18
C PRO A 82 -0.93 3.46 -5.25
N TRP A 83 -1.45 3.03 -6.40
CA TRP A 83 -1.42 1.68 -6.89
C TRP A 83 -0.49 1.61 -8.09
N PHE A 84 0.16 0.46 -8.26
CA PHE A 84 1.12 0.21 -9.32
C PHE A 84 0.66 -0.98 -10.15
N GLN A 85 0.77 -0.85 -11.47
CA GLN A 85 0.40 -1.89 -12.42
C GLN A 85 1.47 -2.09 -13.48
N ILE A 86 1.84 -3.34 -13.74
CA ILE A 86 2.78 -3.74 -14.79
C ILE A 86 2.10 -4.80 -15.66
N PRO A 87 2.10 -4.71 -17.00
CA PRO A 87 1.56 -5.76 -17.87
C PRO A 87 2.25 -7.09 -17.62
N ALA A 88 1.50 -8.16 -17.32
CA ALA A 88 2.04 -9.47 -17.00
C ALA A 88 2.68 -10.12 -18.24
N THR A 89 3.70 -10.93 -17.99
CA THR A 89 4.47 -11.64 -19.01
C THR A 89 4.56 -13.12 -18.65
N THR A 90 5.02 -13.94 -19.61
CA THR A 90 5.21 -15.38 -19.34
C THR A 90 6.30 -15.55 -18.29
N GLY A 91 5.95 -16.13 -17.14
CA GLY A 91 6.87 -16.34 -16.01
C GLY A 91 6.53 -15.53 -14.76
N ASP A 92 5.67 -14.51 -14.88
CA ASP A 92 5.15 -13.82 -13.68
C ASP A 92 4.20 -14.75 -12.92
N GLU A 93 4.36 -14.80 -11.60
CA GLU A 93 3.56 -15.65 -10.70
C GLU A 93 2.73 -14.79 -9.75
N ASP A 94 1.53 -15.25 -9.39
CA ASP A 94 0.74 -14.59 -8.37
C ASP A 94 1.46 -14.62 -7.01
N GLY A 95 1.52 -13.47 -6.34
CA GLY A 95 2.30 -13.32 -5.11
C GLY A 95 3.79 -13.09 -5.34
N ALA A 96 4.21 -12.75 -6.57
CA ALA A 96 5.61 -12.42 -6.86
C ALA A 96 6.09 -11.26 -5.99
N CYS A 97 7.32 -11.39 -5.46
CA CYS A 97 7.93 -10.34 -4.66
C CYS A 97 8.95 -9.55 -5.47
N TRP A 98 8.71 -8.26 -5.68
CA TRP A 98 9.58 -7.39 -6.47
C TRP A 98 10.02 -6.18 -5.67
N HIS A 99 11.20 -5.65 -5.99
CA HIS A 99 11.73 -4.48 -5.31
C HIS A 99 11.13 -3.22 -5.91
N LEU A 100 10.65 -2.30 -5.07
CA LEU A 100 10.11 -1.01 -5.45
C LEU A 100 10.89 0.10 -4.76
N THR A 101 11.33 1.08 -5.55
CA THR A 101 11.83 2.37 -5.09
C THR A 101 10.82 3.44 -5.48
N TYR A 102 10.44 4.28 -4.53
CA TYR A 102 9.53 5.40 -4.71
C TYR A 102 10.21 6.68 -4.25
N GLU A 103 10.37 7.64 -5.15
CA GLU A 103 11.15 8.86 -4.93
C GLU A 103 10.25 10.08 -5.16
N HIS A 104 10.28 11.03 -4.23
CA HIS A 104 9.80 12.39 -4.50
C HIS A 104 10.93 13.15 -5.16
N LEU A 105 10.63 13.81 -6.28
CA LEU A 105 11.59 14.60 -7.02
C LEU A 105 11.38 16.10 -6.78
N ASP A 106 12.47 16.84 -6.73
CA ASP A 106 12.46 18.30 -6.74
C ASP A 106 12.22 18.87 -8.16
N ALA A 107 12.31 20.20 -8.27
CA ALA A 107 12.10 20.91 -9.53
C ALA A 107 13.19 20.57 -10.56
N GLU A 108 14.39 20.24 -10.10
CA GLU A 108 15.54 19.83 -10.91
C GLU A 108 15.44 18.36 -11.35
N GLY A 109 14.57 17.56 -10.73
CA GLY A 109 14.37 16.13 -11.02
C GLY A 109 15.27 15.21 -10.20
N GLU A 110 15.88 15.74 -9.14
CA GLU A 110 16.69 15.02 -8.17
C GLU A 110 15.82 14.55 -7.00
N VAL A 111 16.26 13.53 -6.26
CA VAL A 111 15.52 13.04 -5.09
C VAL A 111 15.46 14.14 -4.03
N SER A 112 14.25 14.50 -3.61
CA SER A 112 13.97 15.50 -2.60
C SER A 112 14.66 15.14 -1.28
N GLU A 113 15.47 16.05 -0.74
CA GLU A 113 16.06 15.87 0.61
C GLU A 113 15.02 15.90 1.73
N GLU A 114 13.87 16.54 1.49
CA GLU A 114 12.78 16.70 2.45
C GLU A 114 11.95 15.42 2.57
N HIS A 115 11.53 14.87 1.43
CA HIS A 115 10.63 13.71 1.38
C HIS A 115 11.38 12.39 1.18
N GLY A 116 12.60 12.44 0.64
CA GLY A 116 13.47 11.29 0.46
C GLY A 116 12.95 10.28 -0.56
N ALA A 117 13.39 9.03 -0.36
CA ALA A 117 12.95 7.87 -1.13
C ALA A 117 12.57 6.73 -0.18
N TYR A 118 11.51 6.02 -0.54
CA TYR A 118 11.20 4.71 0.01
C TYR A 118 11.80 3.62 -0.88
N SER A 119 12.32 2.56 -0.25
CA SER A 119 12.85 1.40 -0.95
C SER A 119 12.53 0.14 -0.14
N GLY A 120 11.89 -0.83 -0.78
CA GLY A 120 11.46 -2.08 -0.14
C GLY A 120 10.89 -3.06 -1.15
N GLY A 121 10.78 -4.34 -0.78
CA GLY A 121 10.06 -5.29 -1.63
C GLY A 121 8.58 -5.31 -1.32
N LEU A 122 7.78 -5.48 -2.37
CA LEU A 122 6.33 -5.55 -2.31
C LEU A 122 5.85 -6.82 -3.03
N VAL A 123 4.75 -7.37 -2.53
CA VAL A 123 4.05 -8.47 -3.18
C VAL A 123 3.18 -7.91 -4.30
N PHE A 124 3.33 -8.44 -5.50
CA PHE A 124 2.49 -8.17 -6.65
C PHE A 124 1.54 -9.36 -6.87
N THR A 125 0.27 -9.03 -7.06
CA THR A 125 -0.80 -10.00 -7.31
C THR A 125 -1.13 -10.00 -8.80
N LEU A 126 -1.33 -11.20 -9.37
CA LEU A 126 -1.75 -11.36 -10.76
C LEU A 126 -3.25 -11.12 -10.87
N VAL A 127 -3.65 -10.05 -11.57
CA VAL A 127 -5.05 -9.68 -11.79
C VAL A 127 -5.33 -9.70 -13.29
N GLY A 128 -5.73 -10.85 -13.82
CA GLY A 128 -5.92 -11.02 -15.26
C GLY A 128 -4.59 -11.00 -16.01
N GLU A 129 -4.36 -9.97 -16.82
CA GLU A 129 -3.14 -9.81 -17.64
C GLU A 129 -2.15 -8.79 -17.06
N VAL A 130 -2.29 -8.43 -15.79
CA VAL A 130 -1.43 -7.44 -15.12
C VAL A 130 -0.98 -7.90 -13.73
N MET A 131 0.20 -7.45 -13.34
CA MET A 131 0.75 -7.59 -12.00
C MET A 131 0.51 -6.28 -11.25
N ARG A 132 -0.16 -6.34 -10.09
CA ARG A 132 -0.62 -5.16 -9.36
C ARG A 132 -0.20 -5.20 -7.90
N THR A 133 0.17 -4.05 -7.35
CA THR A 133 0.37 -3.87 -5.90
C THR A 133 -0.12 -2.50 -5.44
N GLY A 134 -0.42 -2.37 -4.14
CA GLY A 134 -1.02 -1.18 -3.53
C GLY A 134 -2.21 -1.51 -2.62
N PRO A 135 -2.82 -0.50 -1.99
CA PRO A 135 -2.37 0.88 -1.95
C PRO A 135 -1.12 1.01 -1.07
N LEU A 136 -0.19 1.89 -1.43
CA LEU A 136 0.99 2.16 -0.62
C LEU A 136 0.72 3.35 0.32
N PHE A 137 0.55 3.09 1.61
CA PHE A 137 0.05 4.07 2.58
C PHE A 137 1.13 4.84 3.33
N ASP A 138 2.36 4.35 3.40
CA ASP A 138 3.32 4.79 4.44
C ASP A 138 4.34 5.84 3.96
N ILE A 139 4.21 6.30 2.70
CA ILE A 139 5.33 6.95 2.00
C ILE A 139 4.98 8.25 1.29
N THR A 140 3.75 8.74 1.43
CA THR A 140 3.23 9.75 0.51
C THR A 140 2.52 10.86 1.25
N TYR A 141 3.25 11.53 2.15
CA TYR A 141 2.83 12.83 2.64
C TYR A 141 2.81 13.81 1.47
N ALA A 142 1.71 14.51 1.31
CA ALA A 142 1.60 15.56 0.30
C ALA A 142 0.67 16.64 0.81
N ASP A 143 1.11 17.89 0.75
CA ASP A 143 0.31 19.02 1.17
C ASP A 143 -0.86 19.23 0.19
N ALA A 144 -2.07 19.43 0.70
CA ALA A 144 -3.20 19.74 -0.18
C ALA A 144 -2.92 21.01 -1.00
N GLY A 145 -3.06 20.89 -2.32
CA GLY A 145 -2.73 21.91 -3.31
C GLY A 145 -1.26 21.90 -3.79
N SER A 146 -0.42 20.98 -3.31
CA SER A 146 0.95 20.81 -3.82
C SER A 146 0.96 20.07 -5.15
N THR A 147 2.00 20.33 -5.95
CA THR A 147 2.35 19.48 -7.08
C THR A 147 3.49 18.58 -6.65
N GLU A 148 3.25 17.27 -6.67
CA GLU A 148 4.24 16.24 -6.37
C GLU A 148 4.78 15.68 -7.69
N ARG A 149 6.11 15.63 -7.83
CA ARG A 149 6.77 14.91 -8.92
C ARG A 149 7.33 13.62 -8.35
N LEU A 150 6.94 12.50 -8.93
CA LEU A 150 7.18 11.17 -8.39
C LEU A 150 7.97 10.37 -9.40
N ARG A 151 8.97 9.61 -8.94
CA ARG A 151 9.61 8.56 -9.73
C ARG A 151 9.45 7.24 -9.02
N VAL A 152 8.95 6.24 -9.73
CA VAL A 152 8.78 4.89 -9.21
C VAL A 152 9.57 3.93 -10.08
N THR A 153 10.38 3.11 -9.43
CA THR A 153 11.16 2.07 -10.08
C THR A 153 10.79 0.74 -9.47
N VAL A 154 10.24 -0.18 -10.27
CA VAL A 154 10.10 -1.59 -9.92
C VAL A 154 11.22 -2.36 -10.58
N SER A 155 11.95 -3.17 -9.82
CA SER A 155 13.11 -3.89 -10.32
C SER A 155 13.18 -5.31 -9.80
N THR A 156 13.69 -6.19 -10.66
CA THR A 156 14.02 -7.58 -10.38
C THR A 156 15.38 -7.91 -11.01
N PRO A 157 15.95 -9.09 -10.79
CA PRO A 157 17.11 -9.54 -11.56
C PRO A 157 16.86 -9.68 -13.07
N GLU A 158 15.60 -9.64 -13.52
CA GLU A 158 15.20 -9.96 -14.89
C GLU A 158 14.65 -8.76 -15.67
N PHE A 159 14.17 -7.72 -14.99
CA PHE A 159 13.61 -6.52 -15.63
C PHE A 159 13.68 -5.29 -14.71
N VAL A 160 13.47 -4.13 -15.32
CA VAL A 160 13.19 -2.87 -14.63
C VAL A 160 11.94 -2.22 -15.24
N ALA A 161 11.16 -1.52 -14.45
CA ALA A 161 10.02 -0.74 -14.90
C ALA A 161 10.08 0.61 -14.18
N ILE A 162 10.09 1.71 -14.92
CA ILE A 162 10.26 3.05 -14.38
C ILE A 162 9.11 3.89 -14.87
N GLU A 163 8.49 4.63 -13.95
CA GLU A 163 7.49 5.64 -14.28
C GLU A 163 7.81 6.92 -13.52
N GLU A 164 7.74 8.05 -14.22
CA GLU A 164 7.90 9.38 -13.62
C GLU A 164 6.68 10.23 -13.98
N LEU A 165 6.02 10.79 -12.98
CA LEU A 165 4.76 11.49 -13.13
C LEU A 165 4.68 12.68 -12.17
N SER A 166 4.18 13.81 -12.65
CA SER A 166 3.76 14.91 -11.79
C SER A 166 2.25 14.87 -11.58
N ILE A 167 1.81 15.06 -10.33
CA ILE A 167 0.38 15.13 -9.97
C ILE A 167 0.15 16.31 -9.03
N THR A 168 -1.08 16.80 -8.95
CA THR A 168 -1.49 17.82 -7.99
C THR A 168 -2.41 17.21 -6.95
N VAL A 169 -2.09 17.39 -5.68
CA VAL A 169 -2.88 16.84 -4.59
C VAL A 169 -4.04 17.78 -4.26
N ASN A 170 -5.25 17.25 -4.16
CA ASN A 170 -6.48 17.99 -3.84
C ASN A 170 -7.08 17.54 -2.50
#